data_AF-K4KGY3-F1
#
_entry.id   AF-K4KGY3-F1
#
_cell.length_a   1.000
_cell.length_b   1.000
_cell.length_c   1.000
_cell.angle_alpha   90.00
_cell.angle_beta   90.00
_cell.angle_gamma   90.00
#
_symmetry.space_group_name_H-M   'P 1'
#
loop_
_entity.id
_entity.type
_entity.pdbx_description
1 polymer ?
#
loop_
_entity_poly.entity_id
_entity_poly.type
_entity_poly.pdbx_seq_one_letter_code
_entity_poly.pdbx_strand_id
1 'polypeptide(L)'
;MPKVDAKILDKVKDPFTFLVLLLLMVEAVLGGMAYSFELYRNTLVNSIIAFLAVYTGLVFYLVIREPSSLSSTFAKELGNDIYIALQGPFSNLEEVEAEEAWATLAEVVRNSEADEAEKFLLFRKMISEKIEKNSQIQGNWKPLQKNG
;
A
#
# COMPACT_ATOMS: atom_id res chain seq x y z
N MET A 1 -34.51 -15.86 -7.01
CA MET A 1 -33.05 -15.82 -7.23
C MET A 1 -32.48 -14.62 -6.49
N PRO A 2 -31.62 -14.79 -5.49
CA PRO A 2 -30.97 -13.66 -4.84
C PRO A 2 -30.13 -12.93 -5.90
N LYS A 3 -30.32 -11.61 -6.01
CA LYS A 3 -29.47 -10.76 -6.85
C LYS A 3 -28.09 -10.75 -6.21
N VAL A 4 -27.12 -11.42 -6.82
CA VAL A 4 -25.72 -11.25 -6.45
C VAL A 4 -25.38 -9.80 -6.76
N ASP A 5 -25.17 -8.99 -5.72
CA ASP A 5 -24.88 -7.57 -5.87
C ASP A 5 -23.64 -7.39 -6.74
N ALA A 6 -23.72 -6.57 -7.78
CA ALA A 6 -22.64 -6.30 -8.73
C ALA A 6 -21.32 -5.88 -8.04
N LYS A 7 -21.42 -5.33 -6.82
CA LYS A 7 -20.29 -4.97 -5.96
C LYS A 7 -19.46 -6.18 -5.49
N ILE A 8 -20.07 -7.35 -5.28
CA ILE A 8 -19.34 -8.56 -4.87
C ILE A 8 -18.51 -9.07 -6.05
N LEU A 9 -19.10 -9.09 -7.25
CA LEU A 9 -18.41 -9.49 -8.47
C LEU A 9 -17.23 -8.58 -8.84
N ASP A 10 -17.33 -7.28 -8.57
CA ASP A 10 -16.21 -6.35 -8.79
C ASP A 10 -15.07 -6.57 -7.78
N LYS A 11 -15.39 -6.93 -6.53
CA LYS A 11 -14.38 -7.23 -5.51
C LYS A 11 -13.57 -8.50 -5.80
N VAL A 12 -14.12 -9.45 -6.56
CA VAL A 12 -13.43 -10.68 -6.96
C VAL A 12 -12.31 -10.41 -7.98
N LYS A 13 -12.31 -9.23 -8.61
CA LYS A 13 -11.26 -8.82 -9.57
C LYS A 13 -9.96 -8.39 -8.90
N ASP A 14 -10.02 -8.02 -7.61
CA ASP A 14 -8.83 -7.72 -6.83
C ASP A 14 -8.21 -9.04 -6.33
N PRO A 15 -6.98 -9.38 -6.74
CA PRO A 15 -6.35 -10.65 -6.38
C PRO A 15 -6.19 -10.83 -4.86
N PHE A 16 -6.00 -9.75 -4.09
CA PHE A 16 -5.96 -9.81 -2.64
C PHE A 16 -7.32 -10.15 -2.03
N THR A 17 -8.38 -9.47 -2.48
CA THR A 17 -9.73 -9.75 -2.03
C THR A 17 -10.16 -11.18 -2.38
N PHE A 18 -9.82 -11.68 -3.58
CA PHE A 18 -10.05 -13.07 -3.95
C PHE A 18 -9.31 -14.06 -3.04
N LEU A 19 -8.05 -13.78 -2.75
CA LEU A 19 -7.24 -14.58 -1.82
C LEU A 19 -7.92 -14.62 -0.44
N VAL A 20 -8.29 -13.48 0.13
CA VAL A 20 -8.96 -13.41 1.44
C VAL A 20 -10.28 -14.18 1.45
N LEU A 21 -11.08 -14.08 0.39
CA LEU A 21 -12.31 -14.86 0.25
C LEU A 21 -12.05 -16.37 0.23
N LEU A 22 -10.99 -16.80 -0.45
CA LEU A 22 -10.58 -18.20 -0.50
C LEU A 22 -10.10 -18.70 0.86
N LEU A 23 -9.34 -17.88 1.60
CA LEU A 23 -8.94 -18.18 2.98
C LEU A 23 -10.15 -18.38 3.88
N LEU A 24 -11.10 -17.45 3.86
CA LEU A 24 -12.33 -17.53 4.66
C LEU A 24 -13.15 -18.78 4.33
N MET A 25 -13.24 -19.15 3.05
CA MET A 25 -13.92 -20.38 2.64
C MET A 25 -13.24 -21.62 3.20
N VAL A 26 -11.90 -21.69 3.11
CA VAL A 26 -11.13 -22.84 3.63
C VAL A 26 -11.22 -22.91 5.16
N GLU A 27 -11.13 -21.78 5.86
CA GLU A 27 -11.30 -21.73 7.32
C GLU A 27 -12.70 -22.18 7.75
N ALA A 28 -13.76 -21.76 7.06
CA ALA A 28 -15.12 -22.18 7.37
C ALA A 28 -15.28 -23.70 7.22
N VAL A 29 -14.71 -24.30 6.17
CA VAL A 29 -14.73 -25.75 5.96
C VAL A 29 -13.93 -26.47 7.04
N LEU A 30 -12.68 -26.05 7.29
CA LEU A 30 -11.82 -26.69 8.27
C LEU A 30 -12.35 -26.52 9.71
N GLY A 31 -12.90 -25.36 10.04
CA GLY A 31 -13.56 -25.10 11.31
C GLY A 31 -14.80 -25.99 11.51
N GLY A 32 -15.63 -26.15 10.48
CA GLY A 32 -16.77 -27.07 10.51
C GLY A 32 -16.34 -28.54 10.68
N MET A 33 -15.24 -28.94 10.05
CA MET A 33 -14.66 -30.28 10.22
C MET A 33 -14.08 -30.48 11.62
N ALA A 34 -13.34 -29.49 12.15
CA ALA A 34 -12.77 -29.55 13.51
C ALA A 34 -13.85 -29.57 14.60
N TYR A 35 -15.02 -28.99 14.33
CA TYR A 35 -16.20 -29.08 15.20
C TYR A 35 -16.85 -30.46 15.13
N SER A 36 -16.96 -31.05 13.93
CA SER A 36 -17.71 -32.30 13.71
C SER A 36 -16.90 -33.57 14.05
N PHE A 37 -15.57 -33.52 14.01
CA PHE A 37 -14.69 -34.69 14.20
C PHE A 37 -13.81 -34.54 15.45
N GLU A 38 -14.39 -34.77 16.62
CA GLU A 38 -13.70 -34.65 17.91
C GLU A 38 -12.46 -35.55 18.03
N LEU A 39 -12.50 -36.75 17.45
CA LEU A 39 -11.40 -37.73 17.52
C LEU A 39 -10.10 -37.23 16.84
N TYR A 40 -10.24 -36.38 15.83
CA TYR A 40 -9.12 -35.84 15.04
C TYR A 40 -8.88 -34.35 15.30
N ARG A 41 -9.53 -33.78 16.32
CA ARG A 41 -9.57 -32.34 16.57
C ARG A 41 -8.17 -31.72 16.67
N ASN A 42 -7.25 -32.34 17.40
CA ASN A 42 -5.88 -31.82 17.52
C ASN A 42 -5.12 -31.82 16.19
N THR A 43 -5.28 -32.87 15.38
CA THR A 43 -4.68 -32.95 14.04
C THR A 43 -5.27 -31.87 13.13
N LEU A 44 -6.60 -31.71 13.14
CA LEU A 44 -7.31 -30.69 12.36
C LEU A 44 -6.90 -29.26 12.75
N VAL A 45 -6.81 -28.97 14.05
CA VAL A 45 -6.36 -27.65 14.54
C VAL A 45 -4.92 -27.37 14.13
N ASN A 46 -4.01 -28.34 14.26
CA ASN A 46 -2.64 -28.17 13.81
C ASN A 46 -2.54 -27.98 12.29
N SER A 47 -3.37 -28.68 11.51
CA SER A 47 -3.45 -28.47 10.06
C SER A 47 -3.96 -27.07 9.70
N ILE A 48 -4.94 -26.52 10.43
CA ILE A 48 -5.42 -25.14 10.25
C ILE A 48 -4.29 -24.15 10.51
N ILE A 49 -3.57 -24.30 11.63
CA ILE A 49 -2.46 -23.40 11.99
C ILE A 49 -1.35 -23.46 10.93
N ALA A 50 -0.96 -24.66 10.50
CA ALA A 50 0.06 -24.85 9.49
C ALA A 50 -0.37 -24.27 8.13
N PHE A 51 -1.61 -24.48 7.72
CA PHE A 51 -2.17 -23.88 6.51
C PHE A 51 -2.13 -22.36 6.58
N LEU A 52 -2.53 -21.76 7.69
CA LEU A 52 -2.55 -20.31 7.87
C LEU A 52 -1.14 -19.71 7.81
N ALA A 53 -0.15 -20.37 8.41
CA ALA A 53 1.25 -19.97 8.33
C ALA A 53 1.79 -20.01 6.89
N VAL A 54 1.55 -21.10 6.16
CA VAL A 54 1.98 -21.27 4.76
C VAL A 54 1.26 -20.27 3.85
N TYR A 55 -0.05 -20.12 4.03
CA TYR A 55 -0.87 -19.19 3.26
C TYR A 55 -0.40 -17.74 3.46
N THR A 56 -0.15 -17.34 4.70
CA THR A 56 0.41 -16.02 5.04
C THR A 56 1.77 -15.80 4.37
N GLY A 57 2.66 -16.80 4.42
CA GLY A 57 3.94 -16.75 3.72
C GLY A 57 3.79 -16.60 2.19
N LEU A 58 2.81 -17.29 1.60
CA LEU A 58 2.51 -17.18 0.17
C LEU A 58 1.97 -15.80 -0.20
N VAL A 59 1.10 -15.21 0.63
CA VAL A 59 0.63 -13.83 0.45
C VAL A 59 1.80 -12.85 0.51
N PHE A 60 2.67 -12.95 1.52
CA PHE A 60 3.87 -12.11 1.60
C PHE A 60 4.79 -12.28 0.38
N TYR A 61 5.00 -13.53 -0.05
CA TYR A 61 5.78 -13.81 -1.24
C TYR A 61 5.19 -13.19 -2.49
N LEU A 62 3.86 -13.25 -2.69
CA LEU A 62 3.19 -12.61 -3.82
C LEU A 62 3.26 -11.07 -3.74
N VAL A 63 3.08 -10.48 -2.56
CA VAL A 63 3.23 -9.03 -2.32
C VAL A 63 4.63 -8.55 -2.70
N ILE A 64 5.67 -9.32 -2.34
CA ILE A 64 7.07 -8.95 -2.60
C ILE A 64 7.43 -9.21 -4.07
N ARG A 65 6.97 -10.33 -4.65
CA ARG A 65 7.35 -10.77 -6.01
C ARG A 65 6.63 -10.00 -7.12
N GLU A 66 5.38 -9.60 -6.89
CA GLU A 66 4.65 -8.69 -7.78
C GLU A 66 4.40 -7.37 -7.05
N PRO A 67 5.32 -6.39 -7.14
CA PRO A 67 5.05 -5.03 -6.71
C PRO A 67 4.10 -4.35 -7.71
N SER A 68 2.94 -4.94 -7.94
CA SER A 68 1.75 -4.27 -8.49
C SER A 68 1.29 -3.14 -7.55
N SER A 69 1.80 -3.12 -6.31
CA SER A 69 1.69 -2.02 -5.34
C SER A 69 2.54 -0.78 -5.68
N LEU A 70 3.57 -0.87 -6.52
CA LEU A 70 4.26 0.31 -7.08
C LEU A 70 3.47 0.90 -8.27
N SER A 71 2.14 0.85 -8.20
CA SER A 71 1.28 1.45 -9.20
C SER A 71 1.41 2.98 -9.15
N SER A 72 1.25 3.62 -10.30
CA SER A 72 1.24 5.08 -10.39
C SER A 72 0.13 5.72 -9.55
N THR A 73 -0.97 4.99 -9.33
CA THR A 73 -2.06 5.40 -8.44
C THR A 73 -1.62 5.40 -6.98
N PHE A 74 -1.02 4.31 -6.51
CA PHE A 74 -0.55 4.20 -5.13
C PHE A 74 0.55 5.23 -4.83
N ALA A 75 1.47 5.48 -5.77
CA ALA A 75 2.48 6.52 -5.62
C ALA A 75 1.87 7.91 -5.41
N LYS A 76 0.79 8.21 -6.14
CA LYS A 76 0.07 9.49 -6.04
C LYS A 76 -0.75 9.60 -4.76
N GLU A 77 -1.38 8.51 -4.32
CA GLU A 77 -2.12 8.47 -3.06
C GLU A 77 -1.16 8.63 -1.88
N LEU A 78 -0.05 7.88 -1.87
CA LEU A 78 0.96 7.98 -0.84
C LEU A 78 1.59 9.38 -0.77
N GLY A 79 1.91 10.00 -1.91
CA GLY A 79 2.38 11.38 -1.94
C GLY A 79 1.35 12.38 -1.40
N ASN A 80 0.06 12.10 -1.56
CA ASN A 80 -1.01 12.91 -1.00
C ASN A 80 -1.16 12.72 0.51
N ASP A 81 -1.06 11.49 0.99
CA ASP A 81 -1.13 11.16 2.42
C ASP A 81 0.05 11.76 3.19
N ILE A 82 1.25 11.69 2.62
CA ILE A 82 2.45 12.34 3.18
C ILE A 82 2.24 13.85 3.26
N TYR A 83 1.70 14.48 2.20
CA TYR A 83 1.41 15.91 2.20
C TYR A 83 0.41 16.27 3.30
N ILE A 84 -0.72 15.56 3.42
CA ILE A 84 -1.75 15.83 4.43
C ILE A 84 -1.19 15.65 5.86
N ALA A 85 -0.42 14.59 6.08
CA ALA A 85 0.15 14.29 7.40
C ALA A 85 1.15 15.37 7.86
N LEU A 86 1.93 15.94 6.94
CA LEU A 86 2.97 16.93 7.25
C LEU A 86 2.51 18.38 7.08
N GLN A 87 1.35 18.62 6.46
CA GLN A 87 0.78 19.95 6.30
C GLN A 87 0.57 20.67 7.64
N GLY A 88 0.03 19.97 8.64
CA GLY A 88 -0.16 20.55 9.97
C GLY A 88 1.16 21.04 10.58
N PRO A 89 2.17 20.16 10.76
CA PRO A 89 3.49 20.55 11.23
C PRO A 89 4.15 21.67 10.42
N PHE A 90 4.11 21.60 9.07
CA PHE A 90 4.79 22.58 8.21
C PHE A 90 4.05 23.91 8.13
N SER A 91 2.73 23.93 8.38
CA SER A 91 1.95 25.17 8.44
C SER A 91 2.28 26.04 9.66
N ASN A 92 2.98 25.48 10.66
CA ASN A 92 3.46 26.22 11.82
C ASN A 92 4.84 26.88 11.59
N LEU A 93 5.49 26.61 10.45
CA LEU A 93 6.76 27.22 10.07
C LEU A 93 6.52 28.56 9.38
N GLU A 94 7.54 29.43 9.36
CA GLU A 94 7.49 30.60 8.49
C GLU A 94 7.40 30.16 7.02
N GLU A 95 6.78 30.97 6.16
CA GLU A 95 6.47 30.61 4.77
C GLU A 95 7.71 30.09 4.02
N VAL A 96 8.86 30.74 4.21
CA VAL A 96 10.14 30.36 3.59
C VAL A 96 10.65 29.01 4.14
N GLU A 97 10.56 28.79 5.45
CA GLU A 97 10.99 27.54 6.10
C GLU A 97 10.09 26.37 5.70
N ALA A 98 8.78 26.61 5.56
CA ALA A 98 7.83 25.62 5.07
C ALA A 98 8.14 25.21 3.62
N GLU A 99 8.48 26.17 2.76
CA GLU A 99 8.89 25.91 1.38
C GLU A 99 10.18 25.08 1.30
N GLU A 100 11.20 25.44 2.08
CA GLU A 100 12.47 24.70 2.14
C GLU A 100 12.27 23.27 2.68
N ALA A 101 11.40 23.10 3.67
CA ALA A 101 11.07 21.79 4.23
C ALA A 101 10.37 20.89 3.20
N TRP A 102 9.43 21.42 2.41
CA TRP A 102 8.79 20.67 1.33
C TRP A 102 9.75 20.31 0.20
N ALA A 103 10.62 21.24 -0.19
CA ALA A 103 11.64 20.99 -1.22
C ALA A 103 12.63 19.91 -0.78
N THR A 104 13.11 20.00 0.46
CA THR A 104 14.03 19.03 1.06
C THR A 104 13.38 17.64 1.16
N LEU A 105 12.12 17.57 1.60
CA LEU A 105 11.38 16.31 1.65
C LEU A 105 11.25 15.68 0.27
N ALA A 106 10.85 16.45 -0.74
CA ALA A 106 10.70 15.97 -2.11
C ALA A 106 12.04 15.48 -2.68
N GLU A 107 13.15 16.15 -2.36
CA GLU A 107 14.50 15.77 -2.76
C GLU A 107 14.97 14.49 -2.08
N VAL A 108 14.80 14.36 -0.76
CA VAL A 108 15.16 13.15 0.00
C VAL A 108 14.38 11.95 -0.53
N VAL A 109 13.08 12.10 -0.78
CA VAL A 109 12.25 11.04 -1.39
C VAL A 109 12.78 10.68 -2.78
N ARG A 110 13.20 11.66 -3.58
CA ARG A 110 13.73 11.45 -4.94
C ARG A 110 15.13 10.82 -4.97
N ASN A 111 15.99 11.14 -4.01
CA ASN A 111 17.43 10.83 -4.04
C ASN A 111 17.93 9.81 -3.00
N SER A 112 17.09 9.34 -2.06
CA SER A 112 17.39 8.17 -1.20
C SER A 112 18.06 7.00 -1.97
N GLU A 113 19.13 6.44 -1.42
CA GLU A 113 19.97 5.42 -2.09
C GLU A 113 19.48 3.97 -1.88
N ALA A 114 18.29 3.80 -1.31
CA ALA A 114 17.86 2.51 -0.76
C ALA A 114 17.62 1.37 -1.78
N ASP A 115 17.40 1.68 -3.08
CA ASP A 115 17.19 0.65 -4.10
C ASP A 115 17.35 1.21 -5.53
N GLU A 116 18.15 0.55 -6.38
CA GLU A 116 18.42 0.95 -7.77
C GLU A 116 17.40 0.39 -8.77
N ALA A 117 16.43 -0.40 -8.31
CA ALA A 117 15.40 -0.95 -9.19
C ALA A 117 14.63 0.16 -9.93
N GLU A 118 14.64 0.13 -11.27
CA GLU A 118 14.04 1.16 -12.14
C GLU A 118 12.58 1.49 -11.78
N LYS A 119 11.78 0.47 -11.43
CA LYS A 119 10.38 0.64 -10.98
C LYS A 119 10.27 1.43 -9.67
N PHE A 120 11.22 1.24 -8.77
CA PHE A 120 11.26 1.94 -7.48
C PHE A 120 11.70 3.39 -7.65
N LEU A 121 12.65 3.65 -8.55
CA LEU A 121 13.04 5.02 -8.94
C LEU A 121 11.85 5.79 -9.52
N LEU A 122 11.08 5.18 -10.43
CA LEU A 122 9.86 5.77 -10.98
C LEU A 122 8.79 6.02 -9.91
N PHE A 123 8.59 5.06 -9.01
CA PHE A 123 7.65 5.18 -7.90
C PHE A 123 7.96 6.39 -7.01
N ARG A 124 9.22 6.55 -6.62
CA ARG A 124 9.68 7.65 -5.78
C ARG A 124 9.61 8.99 -6.47
N LYS A 125 9.92 9.02 -7.77
CA LYS A 125 9.73 10.21 -8.59
C LYS A 125 8.26 10.67 -8.58
N MET A 126 7.32 9.74 -8.72
CA MET A 126 5.88 10.07 -8.69
C MET A 126 5.41 10.58 -7.33
N ILE A 127 5.93 10.06 -6.22
CA ILE A 127 5.64 10.58 -4.86
C ILE A 127 6.19 11.99 -4.72
N SER A 128 7.45 12.19 -5.09
CA SER A 128 8.15 13.49 -5.02
C SER A 128 7.44 14.57 -5.85
N GLU A 129 7.09 14.27 -7.11
CA GLU A 129 6.32 15.17 -7.98
C GLU A 129 4.94 15.52 -7.38
N LYS A 130 4.31 14.57 -6.69
CA LYS A 130 3.00 14.79 -6.06
C LYS A 130 3.10 15.70 -4.84
N ILE A 131 4.14 15.53 -4.02
CA ILE A 131 4.44 16.40 -2.87
C ILE A 131 4.71 17.83 -3.36
N GLU A 132 5.60 18.01 -4.34
CA GLU A 132 5.90 19.32 -4.94
C GLU A 132 4.66 19.98 -5.53
N LYS A 133 3.85 19.23 -6.29
CA LYS A 133 2.63 19.78 -6.87
C LYS A 133 1.65 20.25 -5.79
N ASN A 134 1.51 19.51 -4.70
CA ASN A 134 0.59 19.88 -3.64
C ASN A 134 1.11 21.09 -2.82
N SER A 135 2.42 21.23 -2.60
CA SER A 135 3.00 22.41 -1.93
C SER A 135 2.85 23.69 -2.76
N GLN A 136 3.02 23.61 -4.09
CA GLN A 136 2.82 24.71 -5.03
C GLN A 136 1.36 25.18 -5.18
N ILE A 137 0.38 24.36 -4.78
CA ILE A 137 -1.03 24.76 -4.79
C ILE A 137 -1.35 25.68 -3.60
N GLN A 138 -0.53 25.65 -2.54
CA GLN A 138 -0.66 26.55 -1.38
C GLN A 138 0.24 27.78 -1.49
N GLY A 139 1.49 27.63 -1.93
CA GLY A 139 2.44 28.73 -2.12
C GLY A 139 2.48 29.13 -3.59
N ASN A 140 2.50 30.42 -3.89
CA ASN A 140 2.56 31.01 -5.23
C ASN A 140 3.95 30.77 -5.89
N TRP A 141 4.38 29.52 -5.95
CA TRP A 141 5.76 29.09 -6.16
C TRP A 141 6.13 29.12 -7.64
N LYS A 142 7.32 29.68 -7.92
CA LYS A 142 8.03 29.52 -9.19
C LYS A 142 9.20 28.56 -8.96
N PRO A 143 9.40 27.55 -9.83
CA PRO A 143 10.55 26.68 -9.70
C PRO A 143 11.85 27.48 -9.73
N LEU A 144 12.70 27.28 -8.72
CA LEU A 144 14.07 27.76 -8.73
C LEU A 144 14.74 27.21 -10.00
N GLN A 145 14.99 28.12 -10.95
CA GLN A 145 15.73 27.77 -12.15
C GLN A 145 17.09 27.25 -11.71
N LYS A 146 17.41 26.01 -12.11
CA LYS A 146 18.76 25.47 -12.03
C LYS A 146 19.68 26.44 -12.79
N ASN A 147 20.47 27.22 -12.05
CA ASN A 147 21.62 27.89 -12.63
C ASN A 147 22.59 26.78 -13.08
N GLY A 148 22.99 26.86 -14.34
CA GLY A 148 23.81 25.87 -15.04
C GLY A 148 25.23 25.75 -14.52
#